data_AF-A0A962H9X2-F1
#
_entry.id   AF-A0A962H9X2-F1
#
_cell.length_a   1.000
_cell.length_b   1.000
_cell.length_c   1.000
_cell.angle_alpha   90.00
_cell.angle_beta   90.00
_cell.angle_gamma   90.00
#
_symmetry.space_group_name_H-M   'P 1'
#
loop_
_entity.id
_entity.type
_entity.pdbx_description
1 polymer ?
#
loop_
_entity_poly.entity_id
_entity_poly.type
_entity_poly.pdbx_seq_one_letter_code
_entity_poly.pdbx_strand_id
1 'polypeptide(L)'
;MNASRLSKLIRPLLIAIGLCLLSGLAQAESAVGWKELSQDEQRILAPHQNDWGQLDPVTQQRLLRGARRWLTLSPEQRVAAARRFGEWQDLPDERREQIRQRYQAFRDLPPEQQRELKQSFERFRYLPPEQRELLRQRFLNMSPEERRGFLTGLKATREADRARNQWLQIAPEDRAATREMLQALTPPERQKLRSLMQGRDGEGRRQLHRQLLDMSIAERREFLSRQN
;
A
#
# COMPACT_ATOMS: atom_id res chain seq x y z
N MET A 1 -13.58 -32.12 15.75
CA MET A 1 -12.66 -31.17 16.41
C MET A 1 -13.42 -30.48 17.53
N ASN A 2 -13.03 -30.70 18.79
CA ASN A 2 -13.84 -30.35 19.96
C ASN A 2 -13.89 -28.84 20.27
N ALA A 3 -15.10 -28.33 20.54
CA ALA A 3 -15.41 -26.93 20.83
C ALA A 3 -14.63 -26.31 22.00
N SER A 4 -14.01 -27.13 22.85
CA SER A 4 -13.20 -26.70 24.00
C SER A 4 -11.79 -26.21 23.65
N ARG A 5 -11.29 -26.47 22.43
CA ARG A 5 -10.00 -25.95 21.97
C ARG A 5 -10.10 -24.57 21.30
N LEU A 6 -11.27 -24.18 20.81
CA LEU A 6 -11.50 -22.84 20.25
C LEU A 6 -11.52 -21.74 21.33
N SER A 7 -12.03 -22.03 22.53
CA SER A 7 -12.18 -21.03 23.60
C SER A 7 -10.85 -20.54 24.19
N LYS A 8 -9.77 -21.32 24.07
CA LYS A 8 -8.43 -20.95 24.57
C LYS A 8 -7.68 -20.00 23.63
N LEU A 9 -8.10 -19.89 22.37
CA LEU A 9 -7.50 -19.00 21.37
C LEU A 9 -8.22 -17.65 21.23
N ILE A 10 -9.44 -17.52 21.78
CA ILE A 10 -10.26 -16.30 21.68
C ILE A 10 -9.86 -15.26 22.75
N ARG A 11 -9.25 -15.68 23.87
CA ARG A 11 -8.92 -14.80 25.01
C ARG A 11 -8.06 -13.56 24.70
N PRO A 12 -7.14 -13.59 23.72
CA PRO A 12 -6.39 -12.38 23.36
C PRO A 12 -6.63 -11.92 21.91
N LEU A 13 -7.44 -12.66 21.12
CA LEU A 13 -7.76 -12.39 19.71
C LEU A 13 -8.42 -11.03 19.50
N LEU A 14 -9.08 -10.50 20.53
CA LEU A 14 -9.84 -9.25 20.47
C LEU A 14 -8.99 -7.99 20.66
N ILE A 15 -7.79 -8.13 21.25
CA ILE A 15 -6.89 -6.99 21.49
C ILE A 15 -6.06 -6.65 20.24
N ALA A 16 -5.69 -7.64 19.41
CA ALA A 16 -4.94 -7.38 18.18
C ALA A 16 -5.80 -6.93 16.98
N ILE A 17 -7.11 -7.19 17.02
CA ILE A 17 -8.08 -6.72 16.02
C ILE A 17 -8.68 -5.36 16.48
N GLY A 18 -8.10 -4.71 17.50
CA GLY A 18 -8.52 -3.40 18.00
C GLY A 18 -7.69 -2.20 17.50
N LEU A 19 -6.66 -2.38 16.67
CA LEU A 19 -5.86 -1.26 16.11
C LEU A 19 -6.45 -0.78 14.77
N CYS A 20 -7.66 -0.24 14.79
CA CYS A 20 -8.28 0.34 13.60
C CYS A 20 -9.06 1.60 13.95
N LEU A 21 -8.69 2.67 13.23
CA LEU A 21 -9.39 3.94 13.07
C LEU A 21 -9.28 4.92 14.26
N LEU A 22 -8.72 6.09 13.93
CA LEU A 22 -8.53 7.29 14.73
C LEU A 22 -8.56 8.37 13.65
N SER A 23 -9.78 8.70 13.27
CA SER A 23 -10.19 9.87 12.50
C SER A 23 -11.66 10.01 12.79
N GLY A 24 -11.96 10.83 13.79
CA GLY A 24 -13.29 11.13 14.27
C GLY A 24 -13.14 12.14 15.39
N LEU A 25 -13.78 13.30 15.25
CA LEU A 25 -13.97 14.30 16.29
C LEU A 25 -14.34 13.61 17.60
N ALA A 26 -13.82 14.12 18.72
CA ALA A 26 -14.15 13.66 20.06
C ALA A 26 -15.66 13.82 20.33
N GLN A 27 -16.46 12.87 19.85
CA GLN A 27 -17.71 12.52 20.48
C GLN A 27 -17.33 11.78 21.75
N ALA A 28 -17.90 12.19 22.88
CA ALA A 28 -17.84 11.38 24.08
C ALA A 28 -18.50 10.02 23.74
N GLU A 29 -17.67 9.03 23.39
CA GLU A 29 -18.14 7.69 23.07
C GLU A 29 -18.82 7.15 24.34
N SER A 30 -20.15 7.04 24.32
CA SER A 30 -20.92 6.52 25.44
C SER A 30 -20.59 5.04 25.65
N ALA A 31 -20.45 4.65 26.91
CA ALA A 31 -20.29 3.24 27.28
C ALA A 31 -21.45 2.42 26.72
N VAL A 32 -21.16 1.29 26.08
CA VAL A 32 -22.19 0.40 25.51
C VAL A 32 -22.52 -0.66 26.53
N GLY A 33 -23.80 -0.81 26.87
CA GLY A 33 -24.23 -1.83 27.83
C GLY A 33 -24.03 -3.24 27.27
N TRP A 34 -23.53 -4.19 28.09
CA TRP A 34 -23.34 -5.59 27.65
C TRP A 34 -24.62 -6.20 27.03
N LYS A 35 -25.80 -5.83 27.57
CA LYS A 35 -27.11 -6.30 27.09
C LYS A 35 -27.55 -5.69 25.75
N GLU A 36 -26.93 -4.60 25.33
CA GLU A 36 -27.23 -3.91 24.06
C GLU A 36 -26.49 -4.57 22.88
N LEU A 37 -25.50 -5.41 23.18
CA LEU A 37 -24.75 -6.16 22.17
C LEU A 37 -25.62 -7.26 21.57
N SER A 38 -25.50 -7.48 20.27
CA SER A 38 -26.13 -8.62 19.59
C SER A 38 -25.62 -9.95 20.15
N GLN A 39 -26.38 -11.03 20.02
CA GLN A 39 -25.96 -12.36 20.50
C GLN A 39 -24.61 -12.81 19.93
N ASP A 40 -24.33 -12.49 18.67
CA ASP A 40 -23.07 -12.85 18.04
C ASP A 40 -21.89 -12.00 18.53
N GLU A 41 -22.11 -10.72 18.82
CA GLU A 41 -21.11 -9.88 19.50
C GLU A 41 -20.84 -10.38 20.92
N GLN A 42 -21.88 -10.73 21.68
CA GLN A 42 -21.74 -11.29 23.03
C GLN A 42 -20.98 -12.63 23.02
N ARG A 43 -21.24 -13.51 22.04
CA ARG A 43 -20.52 -14.79 21.90
C ARG A 43 -19.03 -14.58 21.66
N ILE A 44 -18.67 -13.62 20.81
CA ILE A 44 -17.27 -13.31 20.51
C ILE A 44 -16.59 -12.66 21.71
N LEU A 45 -17.28 -11.72 22.36
CA LEU A 45 -16.75 -10.95 23.48
C LEU A 45 -16.95 -11.64 24.84
N ALA A 46 -17.50 -12.86 24.87
CA ALA A 46 -17.80 -13.60 26.09
C ALA A 46 -16.65 -13.65 27.12
N PRO A 47 -15.35 -13.72 26.73
CA PRO A 47 -14.26 -13.64 27.70
C PRO A 47 -14.21 -12.34 28.51
N HIS A 48 -14.80 -11.26 28.01
CA HIS A 48 -14.85 -9.94 28.64
C HIS A 48 -16.17 -9.63 29.32
N GLN A 49 -17.09 -10.60 29.45
CA GLN A 49 -18.43 -10.36 29.97
C GLN A 49 -18.43 -9.80 31.40
N ASN A 50 -17.54 -10.32 32.26
CA ASN A 50 -17.52 -9.98 33.68
C ASN A 50 -16.88 -8.61 33.97
N ASP A 51 -15.90 -8.23 33.16
CA ASP A 51 -15.13 -6.99 33.25
C ASP A 51 -15.67 -5.89 32.31
N TRP A 52 -16.63 -6.19 31.43
CA TRP A 52 -17.13 -5.26 30.40
C TRP A 52 -17.49 -3.88 30.95
N GLY A 53 -18.23 -3.84 32.07
CA GLY A 53 -18.66 -2.60 32.70
C GLY A 53 -17.53 -1.78 33.35
N GLN A 54 -16.35 -2.39 33.54
CA GLN A 54 -15.15 -1.73 34.08
C GLN A 54 -14.22 -1.22 32.98
N LEU A 55 -14.41 -1.67 31.73
CA LEU A 55 -13.63 -1.20 30.59
C LEU A 55 -14.03 0.24 30.26
N ASP A 56 -13.05 1.08 29.97
CA ASP A 56 -13.31 2.43 29.47
C ASP A 56 -14.03 2.37 28.11
N PRO A 57 -14.83 3.40 27.75
CA PRO A 57 -15.61 3.38 26.51
C PRO A 57 -14.77 3.19 25.25
N VAL A 58 -13.53 3.70 25.21
CA VAL A 58 -12.63 3.55 24.05
C VAL A 58 -12.22 2.10 23.89
N THR A 59 -11.92 1.40 24.99
CA THR A 59 -11.62 -0.04 24.97
C THR A 59 -12.83 -0.86 24.56
N GLN A 60 -14.03 -0.57 25.10
CA GLN A 60 -15.27 -1.22 24.68
C GLN A 60 -15.50 -1.09 23.17
N GLN A 61 -15.37 0.13 22.62
CA GLN A 61 -15.52 0.39 21.19
C GLN A 61 -14.47 -0.33 20.34
N ARG A 62 -13.22 -0.43 20.80
CA ARG A 62 -12.16 -1.20 20.11
C ARG A 62 -12.50 -2.69 20.04
N LEU A 63 -12.95 -3.28 21.16
CA LEU A 63 -13.37 -4.68 21.22
C LEU A 63 -14.57 -4.93 20.29
N LEU A 64 -15.57 -4.04 20.30
CA LEU A 64 -16.74 -4.13 19.43
C LEU A 64 -16.40 -4.05 17.95
N ARG A 65 -15.56 -3.07 17.55
CA ARG A 65 -15.06 -2.98 16.16
C ARG A 65 -14.33 -4.26 15.75
N GLY A 66 -13.56 -4.84 16.67
CA GLY A 66 -12.88 -6.11 16.47
C GLY A 66 -13.84 -7.28 16.23
N ALA A 67 -14.86 -7.42 17.10
CA ALA A 67 -15.88 -8.45 17.00
C ALA A 67 -16.71 -8.34 15.72
N ARG A 68 -17.18 -7.13 15.37
CA ARG A 68 -17.93 -6.87 14.13
C ARG A 68 -17.12 -7.25 12.90
N ARG A 69 -15.85 -6.86 12.85
CA ARG A 69 -14.96 -7.27 11.75
C ARG A 69 -14.79 -8.78 11.68
N TRP A 70 -14.61 -9.45 12.83
CA TRP A 70 -14.51 -10.91 12.86
C TRP A 70 -15.76 -11.59 12.28
N LEU A 71 -16.95 -11.06 12.55
CA LEU A 71 -18.21 -11.57 11.99
C LEU A 71 -18.26 -11.46 10.46
N THR A 72 -17.66 -10.41 9.87
CA THR A 72 -17.62 -10.25 8.40
C THR A 72 -16.67 -11.20 7.67
N LEU A 73 -15.79 -11.91 8.39
CA LEU A 73 -14.81 -12.81 7.77
C LEU A 73 -15.42 -14.15 7.39
N SER A 74 -15.03 -14.68 6.23
CA SER A 74 -15.32 -16.08 5.82
C SER A 74 -14.65 -17.08 6.77
N PRO A 75 -15.08 -18.35 6.79
CA PRO A 75 -14.43 -19.39 7.61
C PRO A 75 -12.91 -19.49 7.37
N GLU A 76 -12.47 -19.44 6.11
CA GLU A 76 -11.05 -19.50 5.72
C GLU A 76 -10.30 -18.27 6.21
N GLN A 77 -10.91 -17.08 6.09
CA GLN A 77 -10.33 -15.83 6.59
C GLN A 77 -10.20 -15.83 8.11
N ARG A 78 -11.15 -16.42 8.84
CA ARG A 78 -11.08 -16.58 10.30
C ARG A 78 -9.93 -17.51 10.70
N VAL A 79 -9.74 -18.62 10.01
CA VAL A 79 -8.60 -19.54 10.24
C VAL A 79 -7.27 -18.81 9.99
N ALA A 80 -7.16 -18.09 8.87
CA ALA A 80 -5.96 -17.33 8.55
C ALA A 80 -5.68 -16.22 9.58
N ALA A 81 -6.73 -15.52 10.05
CA ALA A 81 -6.62 -14.49 11.08
C ALA A 81 -6.19 -15.08 12.43
N ALA A 82 -6.78 -16.21 12.86
CA ALA A 82 -6.40 -16.90 14.08
C ALA A 82 -4.94 -17.36 14.04
N ARG A 83 -4.47 -17.89 12.90
CA ARG A 83 -3.06 -18.29 12.74
C ARG A 83 -2.12 -17.10 12.88
N ARG A 84 -2.36 -16.01 12.13
CA ARG A 84 -1.56 -14.77 12.22
C ARG A 84 -1.55 -14.18 13.62
N PHE A 85 -2.67 -14.31 14.32
CA PHE A 85 -2.79 -13.85 15.68
C PHE A 85 -1.92 -14.70 16.62
N GLY A 86 -1.93 -16.04 16.50
CA GLY A 86 -1.00 -16.91 17.22
C GLY A 86 0.46 -16.54 16.94
N GLU A 87 0.84 -16.41 15.68
CA GLU A 87 2.19 -15.96 15.26
C GLU A 87 2.58 -14.61 15.91
N TRP A 88 1.62 -13.69 16.03
CA TRP A 88 1.83 -12.40 16.70
C TRP A 88 2.02 -12.53 18.22
N GLN A 89 1.31 -13.44 18.86
CA GLN A 89 1.44 -13.67 20.31
C GLN A 89 2.79 -14.28 20.68
N ASP A 90 3.33 -15.11 19.80
CA ASP A 90 4.62 -15.75 19.98
C ASP A 90 5.81 -14.79 19.75
N LEU A 91 5.56 -13.57 19.27
CA LEU A 91 6.59 -12.55 19.13
C LEU A 91 7.06 -12.02 20.51
N PRO A 92 8.37 -11.82 20.69
CA PRO A 92 8.91 -11.11 21.86
C PRO A 92 8.28 -9.72 22.02
N ASP A 93 8.18 -9.24 23.27
CA ASP A 93 7.58 -7.95 23.59
C ASP A 93 8.22 -6.78 22.87
N GLU A 94 9.55 -6.77 22.77
CA GLU A 94 10.31 -5.74 22.06
C GLU A 94 9.94 -5.72 20.57
N ARG A 95 9.71 -6.90 19.98
CA ARG A 95 9.33 -7.03 18.57
C ARG A 95 7.90 -6.58 18.35
N ARG A 96 6.98 -6.91 19.26
CA ARG A 96 5.60 -6.43 19.22
C ARG A 96 5.56 -4.91 19.30
N GLU A 97 6.33 -4.32 20.21
CA GLU A 97 6.38 -2.87 20.40
C GLU A 97 6.97 -2.15 19.18
N GLN A 98 8.06 -2.65 18.60
CA GLN A 98 8.59 -2.11 17.34
C GLN A 98 7.56 -2.13 16.22
N ILE A 99 6.76 -3.20 16.11
CA ILE A 99 5.73 -3.28 15.07
C ILE A 99 4.59 -2.28 15.35
N ARG A 100 4.17 -2.13 16.62
CA ARG A 100 3.16 -1.11 17.00
C ARG A 100 3.62 0.30 16.65
N GLN A 101 4.86 0.66 16.97
CA GLN A 101 5.43 1.97 16.67
C GLN A 101 5.49 2.24 15.16
N ARG A 102 5.95 1.26 14.37
CA ARG A 102 6.00 1.39 12.90
C ARG A 102 4.61 1.52 12.29
N TYR A 103 3.63 0.80 12.84
CA TYR A 103 2.26 0.89 12.40
C TYR A 103 1.64 2.25 12.77
N GLN A 104 1.91 2.77 13.97
CA GLN A 104 1.47 4.10 14.38
C GLN A 104 2.06 5.18 13.46
N ALA A 105 3.37 5.15 13.24
CA ALA A 105 4.04 6.05 12.30
C ALA A 105 3.44 5.98 10.88
N PHE A 106 3.07 4.78 10.42
CA PHE A 106 2.39 4.61 9.13
C PHE A 106 0.99 5.26 9.12
N ARG A 107 0.23 5.11 10.21
CA ARG A 107 -1.12 5.66 10.33
C ARG A 107 -1.15 7.18 10.41
N ASP A 108 -0.10 7.77 10.96
CA ASP A 108 0.05 9.22 11.08
C ASP A 108 0.48 9.88 9.76
N LEU A 109 0.83 9.08 8.73
CA LEU A 109 1.09 9.60 7.39
C LEU A 109 -0.19 10.13 6.72
N PRO A 110 -0.09 11.17 5.88
CA PRO A 110 -1.20 11.59 5.01
C PRO A 110 -1.75 10.44 4.15
N PRO A 111 -3.06 10.41 3.84
CA PRO A 111 -3.69 9.32 3.08
C PRO A 111 -2.99 8.98 1.76
N GLU A 112 -2.47 9.99 1.06
CA GLU A 112 -1.75 9.85 -0.21
C GLU A 112 -0.44 9.08 -0.01
N GLN A 113 0.31 9.42 1.04
CA GLN A 113 1.55 8.74 1.39
C GLN A 113 1.29 7.31 1.86
N GLN A 114 0.20 7.08 2.62
CA GLN A 114 -0.22 5.73 2.98
C GLN A 114 -0.52 4.87 1.75
N ARG A 115 -1.26 5.42 0.78
CA ARG A 115 -1.56 4.75 -0.49
C ARG A 115 -0.29 4.44 -1.28
N GLU A 116 0.63 5.38 -1.37
CA GLU A 116 1.91 5.19 -2.07
C GLU A 116 2.75 4.07 -1.43
N LEU A 117 2.83 4.05 -0.10
CA LEU A 117 3.56 3.01 0.62
C LEU A 117 2.92 1.64 0.45
N LYS A 118 1.59 1.54 0.56
CA LYS A 118 0.85 0.29 0.31
C LYS A 118 1.12 -0.24 -1.10
N GLN A 119 1.00 0.60 -2.12
CA GLN A 119 1.28 0.20 -3.50
C GLN A 119 2.75 -0.23 -3.70
N SER A 120 3.69 0.44 -3.04
CA SER A 120 5.11 0.08 -3.09
C SER A 120 5.38 -1.28 -2.46
N PHE A 121 4.76 -1.54 -1.31
CA PHE A 121 4.85 -2.80 -0.61
C PHE A 121 4.24 -3.94 -1.42
N GLU A 122 3.05 -3.73 -2.01
CA GLU A 122 2.41 -4.73 -2.87
C GLU A 122 3.30 -5.10 -4.05
N ARG A 123 3.85 -4.13 -4.78
CA ARG A 123 4.79 -4.39 -5.89
C ARG A 123 5.99 -5.22 -5.42
N PHE A 124 6.60 -4.84 -4.29
CA PHE A 124 7.71 -5.59 -3.72
C PHE A 124 7.33 -7.03 -3.36
N ARG A 125 6.13 -7.24 -2.82
CA ARG A 125 5.59 -8.57 -2.47
C ARG A 125 5.41 -9.46 -3.70
N TYR A 126 5.02 -8.89 -4.84
CA TYR A 126 4.85 -9.60 -6.11
C TYR A 126 6.14 -9.82 -6.91
N LEU A 127 7.29 -9.33 -6.44
CA LEU A 127 8.57 -9.67 -7.07
C LEU A 127 8.89 -11.16 -6.88
N PRO A 128 9.54 -11.79 -7.88
CA PRO A 128 10.11 -13.12 -7.73
C PRO A 128 10.99 -13.21 -6.46
N PRO A 129 10.98 -14.34 -5.74
CA PRO A 129 11.69 -14.48 -4.46
C PRO A 129 13.15 -14.04 -4.52
N GLU A 130 13.86 -14.40 -5.60
CA GLU A 130 15.27 -14.08 -5.82
C GLU A 130 15.49 -12.58 -5.96
N GLN A 131 14.64 -11.90 -6.74
CA GLN A 131 14.71 -10.45 -6.92
C GLN A 131 14.40 -9.71 -5.63
N ARG A 132 13.44 -10.20 -4.85
CA ARG A 132 13.06 -9.62 -3.56
C ARG A 132 14.21 -9.72 -2.56
N GLU A 133 14.89 -10.86 -2.53
CA GLU A 133 16.01 -11.09 -1.63
C GLU A 133 17.23 -10.26 -2.05
N LEU A 134 17.54 -10.19 -3.34
CA LEU A 134 18.58 -9.31 -3.86
C LEU A 134 18.36 -7.85 -3.46
N LEU A 135 17.13 -7.34 -3.61
CA LEU A 135 16.78 -5.98 -3.20
C LEU A 135 16.90 -5.78 -1.69
N ARG A 136 16.51 -6.78 -0.89
CA ARG A 136 16.64 -6.74 0.57
C ARG A 136 18.12 -6.68 0.97
N GLN A 137 18.94 -7.57 0.44
CA GLN A 137 20.38 -7.61 0.74
C GLN A 137 21.07 -6.32 0.33
N ARG A 138 20.77 -5.84 -0.89
CA ARG A 138 21.30 -4.56 -1.37
C ARG A 138 20.93 -3.41 -0.43
N PHE A 139 19.67 -3.34 0.02
CA PHE A 139 19.22 -2.30 0.94
C PHE A 139 19.85 -2.41 2.33
N LEU A 140 20.02 -3.63 2.86
CA LEU A 140 20.66 -3.88 4.15
C LEU A 140 22.14 -3.47 4.15
N ASN A 141 22.84 -3.70 3.03
CA ASN A 141 24.26 -3.38 2.88
C ASN A 141 24.54 -1.90 2.56
N MET A 142 23.51 -1.09 2.31
CA MET A 142 23.64 0.35 2.10
C MET A 142 23.81 1.12 3.42
N SER A 143 24.66 2.14 3.39
CA SER A 143 24.72 3.19 4.41
C SER A 143 23.39 3.98 4.50
N PRO A 144 23.15 4.73 5.60
CA PRO A 144 21.94 5.54 5.73
C PRO A 144 21.75 6.55 4.59
N GLU A 145 22.83 7.12 4.07
CA GLU A 145 22.79 8.07 2.95
C GLU A 145 22.43 7.39 1.63
N GLU A 146 23.09 6.27 1.32
CA GLU A 146 22.77 5.47 0.13
C GLU A 146 21.33 4.96 0.15
N ARG A 147 20.80 4.60 1.33
CA ARG A 147 19.38 4.23 1.47
C ARG A 147 18.45 5.39 1.10
N ARG A 148 18.75 6.62 1.55
CA ARG A 148 17.97 7.81 1.17
C ARG A 148 18.01 8.03 -0.34
N GLY A 149 19.19 7.97 -0.95
CA GLY A 149 19.37 8.10 -2.40
C GLY A 149 18.63 7.00 -3.17
N PHE A 150 18.73 5.75 -2.73
CA PHE A 150 18.06 4.60 -3.33
C PHE A 150 16.53 4.75 -3.30
N LEU A 151 15.96 5.11 -2.14
CA LEU A 151 14.52 5.33 -2.01
C LEU A 151 14.05 6.52 -2.86
N THR A 152 14.85 7.59 -2.92
CA THR A 152 14.57 8.77 -3.76
C THR A 152 14.58 8.41 -5.25
N GLY A 153 15.57 7.65 -5.70
CA GLY A 153 15.65 7.18 -7.08
C GLY A 153 14.50 6.25 -7.47
N LEU A 154 14.07 5.37 -6.57
CA LEU A 154 12.89 4.53 -6.78
C LEU A 154 11.59 5.35 -6.91
N LYS A 155 11.44 6.43 -6.13
CA LYS A 155 10.30 7.35 -6.25
C LYS A 155 10.36 8.13 -7.56
N ALA A 156 11.50 8.74 -7.88
CA ALA A 156 11.71 9.50 -9.11
C ALA A 156 11.47 8.66 -10.36
N THR A 157 11.92 7.40 -10.38
CA THR A 157 11.66 6.48 -11.50
C THR A 157 10.17 6.20 -11.67
N ARG A 158 9.42 6.04 -10.57
CA ARG A 158 7.97 5.81 -10.61
C ARG A 158 7.19 7.04 -11.03
N GLU A 159 7.59 8.22 -10.57
CA GLU A 159 7.01 9.48 -10.99
C GLU A 159 7.28 9.73 -12.48
N ALA A 160 8.49 9.42 -12.94
CA ALA A 160 8.82 9.44 -14.37
C ALA A 160 8.03 8.39 -15.16
N ASP A 161 7.83 7.18 -14.65
CA ASP A 161 6.98 6.15 -15.28
C ASP A 161 5.51 6.53 -15.31
N ARG A 162 4.98 7.09 -14.21
CA ARG A 162 3.61 7.61 -14.16
C ARG A 162 3.46 8.77 -15.11
N ALA A 163 4.39 9.72 -15.11
CA ALA A 163 4.41 10.81 -16.08
C ALA A 163 4.46 10.24 -17.50
N ARG A 164 5.37 9.32 -17.82
CA ARG A 164 5.42 8.65 -19.15
C ARG A 164 4.08 8.02 -19.54
N ASN A 165 3.48 7.23 -18.64
CA ASN A 165 2.23 6.51 -18.90
C ASN A 165 0.97 7.39 -18.85
N GLN A 166 1.01 8.52 -18.14
CA GLN A 166 -0.08 9.48 -18.04
C GLN A 166 -0.05 10.48 -19.21
N TRP A 167 1.15 10.80 -19.71
CA TRP A 167 1.35 11.77 -20.78
C TRP A 167 1.11 11.19 -22.17
N LEU A 168 1.49 9.94 -22.36
CA LEU A 168 1.13 9.13 -23.51
C LEU A 168 0.52 7.87 -22.94
N GLN A 169 -0.75 7.58 -23.23
CA GLN A 169 -1.35 6.28 -22.91
C GLN A 169 -0.70 5.21 -23.80
N ILE A 170 0.60 4.97 -23.63
CA ILE A 170 1.43 4.12 -24.48
C ILE A 170 0.96 2.69 -24.27
N ALA A 171 0.51 2.07 -25.35
CA ALA A 171 0.12 0.67 -25.35
C ALA A 171 1.33 -0.18 -24.89
N PRO A 172 1.14 -1.22 -24.06
CA PRO A 172 2.24 -2.05 -23.54
C PRO A 172 3.27 -2.49 -24.59
N GLU A 173 2.79 -2.83 -25.79
CA GLU A 173 3.55 -3.23 -26.97
C GLU A 173 4.53 -2.14 -27.46
N ASP A 174 4.17 -0.87 -27.35
CA ASP A 174 4.95 0.25 -27.87
C ASP A 174 6.01 0.76 -26.88
N ARG A 175 5.99 0.28 -25.62
CA ARG A 175 6.84 0.81 -24.54
C ARG A 175 8.33 0.63 -24.80
N ALA A 176 8.73 -0.48 -25.40
CA ALA A 176 10.13 -0.77 -25.70
C ALA A 176 10.66 0.18 -26.78
N ALA A 177 9.98 0.26 -27.93
CA ALA A 177 10.31 1.16 -29.02
C ALA A 177 10.30 2.63 -28.59
N THR A 178 9.33 3.02 -27.74
CA THR A 178 9.27 4.38 -27.19
C THR A 178 10.48 4.70 -26.31
N ARG A 179 10.94 3.74 -25.50
CA ARG A 179 12.12 3.92 -24.67
C ARG A 179 13.37 4.11 -25.52
N GLU A 180 13.55 3.29 -26.55
CA GLU A 180 14.67 3.40 -27.49
C GLU A 180 14.66 4.74 -28.25
N MET A 181 13.48 5.15 -28.75
CA MET A 181 13.30 6.46 -29.38
C MET A 181 13.76 7.59 -28.46
N LEU A 182 13.31 7.60 -27.19
CA LEU A 182 13.68 8.65 -26.23
C LEU A 182 15.16 8.63 -25.84
N GLN A 183 15.80 7.45 -25.83
CA GLN A 183 17.23 7.31 -25.58
C GLN A 183 18.08 7.84 -26.74
N ALA A 184 17.60 7.70 -27.99
CA ALA A 184 18.27 8.20 -29.18
C ALA A 184 18.21 9.74 -29.34
N LEU A 185 17.29 10.41 -28.63
CA LEU A 185 17.13 11.86 -28.66
C LEU A 185 17.99 12.57 -27.61
N THR A 186 18.59 13.69 -28.01
CA THR A 186 19.33 14.59 -27.12
C THR A 186 18.40 15.30 -26.13
N PRO A 187 18.91 15.87 -25.02
CA PRO A 187 18.07 16.59 -24.06
C PRO A 187 17.26 17.74 -24.69
N PRO A 188 17.81 18.60 -25.58
CA PRO A 188 17.03 19.62 -26.27
C PRO A 188 15.93 19.05 -27.17
N GLU A 189 16.21 17.98 -27.91
CA GLU A 189 15.22 17.30 -28.76
C GLU A 189 14.07 16.71 -27.93
N ARG A 190 14.36 16.12 -26.76
CA ARG A 190 13.35 15.63 -25.84
C ARG A 190 12.49 16.75 -25.26
N GLN A 191 13.08 17.91 -24.98
CA GLN A 191 12.33 19.08 -24.53
C GLN A 191 11.39 19.59 -25.63
N LYS A 192 11.86 19.63 -26.87
CA LYS A 192 11.04 20.00 -28.03
C LYS A 192 9.90 19.03 -28.29
N LEU A 193 10.17 17.72 -28.24
CA LEU A 193 9.13 16.70 -28.32
C LEU A 193 8.08 16.89 -27.21
N ARG A 194 8.51 17.20 -25.99
CA ARG A 194 7.61 17.48 -24.88
C ARG A 194 6.73 18.70 -25.13
N SER A 195 7.27 19.80 -25.66
CA SER A 195 6.47 21.00 -25.98
C SER A 195 5.43 20.72 -27.07
N LEU A 196 5.80 19.97 -28.12
CA LEU A 196 4.86 19.56 -29.17
C LEU A 196 3.71 18.69 -28.64
N MET A 197 4.00 17.82 -27.67
CA MET A 197 2.99 16.97 -27.02
C MET A 197 2.07 17.76 -26.08
N GLN A 198 2.57 18.80 -25.39
CA GLN A 198 1.79 19.64 -24.48
C GLN A 198 0.68 20.41 -25.20
N GLY A 199 0.94 20.86 -26.42
CA GLY A 199 -0.03 21.57 -27.25
C GLY A 199 -1.13 20.70 -27.88
N ARG A 200 -1.13 19.38 -27.61
CA ARG A 200 -2.05 18.42 -28.24
C ARG A 200 -2.97 17.76 -27.22
N ASP A 201 -4.15 17.35 -27.67
CA ASP A 201 -5.08 16.51 -26.92
C ASP A 201 -4.64 15.03 -26.90
N GLY A 202 -5.41 14.16 -26.24
CA GLY A 202 -5.03 12.75 -26.08
C GLY A 202 -4.88 11.99 -27.41
N GLU A 203 -5.75 12.26 -28.38
CA GLU A 203 -5.71 11.67 -29.73
C GLU A 203 -4.49 12.17 -30.50
N GLY A 204 -4.27 13.48 -30.51
CA GLY A 204 -3.16 14.13 -31.22
C GLY A 204 -1.79 13.73 -30.67
N ARG A 205 -1.68 13.46 -29.36
CA ARG A 205 -0.47 12.91 -28.74
C ARG A 205 -0.21 11.48 -29.20
N ARG A 206 -1.25 10.63 -29.28
CA ARG A 206 -1.12 9.23 -29.77
C ARG A 206 -0.71 9.19 -31.24
N GLN A 207 -1.31 10.03 -32.09
CA GLN A 207 -0.96 10.10 -33.51
C GLN A 207 0.49 10.55 -33.71
N LEU A 208 0.91 11.61 -33.02
CA LEU A 208 2.30 12.08 -33.09
C LEU A 208 3.27 11.00 -32.60
N HIS A 209 2.93 10.30 -31.52
CA HIS A 209 3.75 9.21 -31.00
C HIS A 209 3.91 8.07 -32.01
N ARG A 210 2.83 7.60 -32.63
CA ARG A 210 2.87 6.56 -33.67
C ARG A 210 3.70 7.01 -34.88
N GLN A 211 3.47 8.23 -35.37
CA GLN A 211 4.22 8.82 -36.47
C GLN A 211 5.73 8.85 -36.17
N LEU A 212 6.13 9.19 -34.94
CA LEU A 212 7.54 9.20 -34.56
C LEU A 212 8.14 7.79 -34.45
N LEU A 213 7.36 6.79 -34.01
CA LEU A 213 7.82 5.40 -33.98
C LEU A 213 8.07 4.84 -35.40
N ASP A 214 7.27 5.26 -36.38
CA ASP A 214 7.40 4.84 -37.78
C ASP A 214 8.61 5.49 -38.49
N MET A 215 9.11 6.62 -37.97
CA MET A 215 10.28 7.31 -38.51
C MET A 215 11.59 6.69 -38.04
N SER A 216 12.62 6.72 -38.89
CA SER A 216 14.01 6.47 -38.48
C SER A 216 14.52 7.55 -37.50
N ILE A 217 15.67 7.31 -36.86
CA ILE A 217 16.28 8.29 -35.95
C ILE A 217 16.62 9.60 -36.68
N ALA A 218 17.12 9.52 -37.91
CA ALA A 218 17.47 10.69 -38.71
C ALA A 218 16.24 11.52 -39.06
N GLU A 219 15.18 10.87 -39.54
CA GLU A 219 13.90 11.51 -39.88
C GLU A 219 13.24 12.14 -38.65
N ARG A 220 13.28 11.48 -37.49
CA ARG A 220 12.77 12.06 -36.23
C ARG A 220 13.50 13.34 -35.84
N ARG A 221 14.83 13.36 -35.96
CA ARG A 221 15.62 14.56 -35.62
C ARG A 221 15.32 15.71 -36.56
N GLU A 222 15.23 15.42 -37.85
CA GLU A 222 14.86 16.42 -38.86
C GLU A 222 13.40 16.90 -38.68
N PHE A 223 12.48 16.00 -38.34
CA PHE A 223 11.12 16.37 -38.00
C PHE A 223 11.08 17.35 -36.82
N LEU A 224 11.80 17.03 -35.73
CA LEU A 224 11.84 17.88 -34.54
C LEU A 224 12.52 19.23 -34.78
N SER A 225 13.51 19.31 -35.67
CA SER A 225 14.18 20.57 -35.99
C SER A 225 13.33 21.51 -36.84
N ARG A 226 12.40 20.98 -37.65
CA ARG A 226 11.50 21.77 -38.51
C ARG A 226 10.28 22.35 -37.78
N GLN A 227 9.92 21.80 -36.62
CA GLN A 227 8.81 22.33 -35.84
C GLN A 227 9.32 23.53 -35.03
N ASN A 228 8.86 24.75 -35.30
CA ASN A 228 9.19 25.94 -34.51
C ASN A 228 8.29 26.03 -33.26
#